data_AF-A0AA96WJY5-F1
#
_entry.id   AF-A0AA96WJY5-F1
#
_cell.length_a   1.000
_cell.length_b   1.000
_cell.length_c   1.000
_cell.angle_alpha   90.00
_cell.angle_beta   90.00
_cell.angle_gamma   90.00
#
_symmetry.space_group_name_H-M   'P 1'
#
loop_
_entity.id
_entity.type
_entity.pdbx_description
1 polymer ?
#
loop_
_entity_poly.entity_id
_entity_poly.type
_entity_poly.pdbx_seq_one_letter_code
_entity_poly.pdbx_strand_id
1 'polypeptide(L)'
;MTTTQTTSSTATEPVISPFLKAIVQQVRANDPYGTYRNWSDELLLKPYVVSKAQKREISVEGEVDPITKGRILAFYRAIAHQIESETGLLCQVVIDLSHEGFGWALVFSGRLLLVARTLRDAQRFGFDSLDKLETEGDRLIQTAVGLANRFPEVGKL
;
A
#
# COMPACT_ATOMS: atom_id res chain seq x y z
N MET A 1 36.35 29.07 30.56
CA MET A 1 35.24 28.10 30.58
C MET A 1 34.08 28.74 29.87
N THR A 2 33.81 28.33 28.63
CA THR A 2 32.76 28.92 27.81
C THR A 2 31.88 27.78 27.34
N THR A 3 30.71 27.68 27.95
CA THR A 3 29.73 26.62 27.70
C THR A 3 28.91 27.02 26.48
N THR A 4 29.18 26.40 25.33
CA THR A 4 28.32 26.52 24.15
C THR A 4 27.18 25.52 24.28
N GLN A 5 26.01 25.99 24.74
CA GLN A 5 24.76 25.24 24.60
C GLN A 5 24.40 25.18 23.12
N THR A 6 24.48 23.98 22.55
CA THR A 6 23.95 23.69 21.21
C THR A 6 22.45 23.49 21.35
N THR A 7 21.68 24.45 20.84
CA THR A 7 20.24 24.36 20.65
C THR A 7 19.94 23.20 19.69
N SER A 8 19.36 22.13 20.22
CA SER A 8 18.80 21.03 19.45
C SER A 8 17.61 21.54 18.63
N SER A 9 17.76 21.60 17.32
CA SER A 9 16.67 21.83 16.39
C SER A 9 15.74 20.62 16.41
N THR A 10 14.53 20.79 16.93
CA THR A 10 13.43 19.83 16.80
C THR A 10 13.12 19.66 15.31
N ALA A 11 13.67 18.62 14.70
CA ALA A 11 13.27 18.19 13.37
C ALA A 11 11.81 17.76 13.46
N THR A 12 10.92 18.49 12.79
CA THR A 12 9.53 18.10 12.59
C THR A 12 9.55 16.77 11.85
N GLU A 13 9.25 15.66 12.55
CA GLU A 13 9.02 14.39 11.89
C GLU A 13 7.91 14.60 10.84
N PRO A 14 8.12 14.19 9.58
CA PRO A 14 7.08 14.31 8.58
C PRO A 14 5.86 13.54 9.07
N VAL A 15 4.70 14.21 9.14
CA VAL A 15 3.45 13.59 9.58
C VAL A 15 3.01 12.62 8.49
N ILE A 16 3.46 11.36 8.59
CA ILE A 16 3.03 10.27 7.71
C ILE A 16 1.57 9.95 8.05
N SER A 17 0.73 9.92 7.03
CA SER A 17 -0.69 9.64 7.20
C SER A 17 -0.98 8.21 7.69
N PRO A 18 -2.18 7.95 8.24
CA PRO A 18 -2.54 6.61 8.70
C PRO A 18 -2.42 5.55 7.61
N PHE A 19 -2.77 5.87 6.37
CA PHE A 19 -2.67 4.95 5.25
C PHE A 19 -1.22 4.61 4.89
N LEU A 20 -0.34 5.61 4.79
CA LEU A 20 1.07 5.39 4.51
C LEU A 20 1.76 4.60 5.64
N LYS A 21 1.40 4.87 6.91
CA LYS A 21 1.84 4.05 8.05
C LYS A 21 1.38 2.60 7.93
N ALA A 22 0.14 2.35 7.50
CA ALA A 22 -0.35 1.00 7.27
C ALA A 22 0.45 0.28 6.17
N ILE A 23 0.82 0.96 5.08
CA ILE A 23 1.72 0.38 4.05
C ILE A 23 3.05 -0.05 4.67
N VAL A 24 3.69 0.82 5.46
CA VAL A 24 4.96 0.52 6.11
C VAL A 24 4.83 -0.70 7.04
N GLN A 25 3.77 -0.77 7.84
CA GLN A 25 3.50 -1.92 8.69
C GLN A 25 3.36 -3.21 7.88
N GLN A 26 2.65 -3.18 6.76
CA GLN A 26 2.51 -4.34 5.87
C GLN A 26 3.84 -4.75 5.23
N VAL A 27 4.68 -3.79 4.84
CA VAL A 27 6.03 -4.08 4.32
C VAL A 27 6.87 -4.79 5.39
N ARG A 28 6.88 -4.27 6.63
CA ARG A 28 7.63 -4.87 7.75
C ARG A 28 7.09 -6.24 8.16
N ALA A 29 5.77 -6.43 8.14
CA ALA A 29 5.14 -7.70 8.46
C ALA A 29 5.47 -8.81 7.45
N ASN A 30 5.81 -8.45 6.21
CA ASN A 30 6.17 -9.39 5.14
C ASN A 30 7.69 -9.49 4.92
N ASP A 31 8.50 -9.10 5.91
CA ASP A 31 9.96 -9.18 5.89
C ASP A 31 10.45 -10.24 6.90
N PRO A 32 10.45 -11.54 6.51
CA PRO A 32 10.75 -12.65 7.42
C PRO A 32 12.18 -12.59 7.99
N TYR A 33 13.11 -11.98 7.25
CA TYR A 33 14.50 -11.85 7.65
C TYR A 33 14.79 -10.56 8.44
N GLY A 34 13.82 -9.66 8.58
CA GLY A 34 13.97 -8.41 9.33
C GLY A 34 14.94 -7.41 8.70
N THR A 35 15.17 -7.52 7.39
CA THR A 35 15.99 -6.62 6.54
C THR A 35 15.68 -5.15 6.78
N TYR A 36 14.40 -4.82 6.92
CA TYR A 36 13.87 -3.47 6.97
C TYR A 36 13.75 -2.91 8.38
N ARG A 37 14.04 -3.69 9.43
CA ARG A 37 13.80 -3.31 10.84
C ARG A 37 14.35 -1.93 11.21
N ASN A 38 15.53 -1.57 10.70
CA ASN A 38 16.21 -0.32 11.01
C ASN A 38 16.05 0.77 9.93
N TRP A 39 15.28 0.50 8.88
CA TRP A 39 15.05 1.44 7.79
C TRP A 39 14.01 2.46 8.23
N SER A 40 14.15 3.71 7.80
CA SER A 40 13.13 4.72 8.05
C SER A 40 11.87 4.45 7.23
N ASP A 41 10.73 4.96 7.68
CA ASP A 41 9.45 4.77 7.01
C ASP A 41 9.45 5.42 5.61
N GLU A 42 10.11 6.57 5.46
CA GLU A 42 10.28 7.25 4.16
C GLU A 42 11.07 6.38 3.18
N LEU A 43 12.11 5.67 3.66
CA LEU A 43 12.92 4.79 2.84
C LEU A 43 12.12 3.59 2.34
N LEU A 44 11.20 3.07 3.16
CA LEU A 44 10.31 1.97 2.79
C LEU A 44 9.19 2.40 1.83
N LEU A 45 8.78 3.67 1.88
CA LEU A 45 7.78 4.24 0.98
C LEU A 45 8.36 4.68 -0.37
N LYS A 46 9.67 4.97 -0.44
CA LYS A 46 10.35 5.41 -1.67
C LYS A 46 10.08 4.52 -2.90
N PRO A 47 10.07 3.18 -2.81
CA PRO A 47 9.78 2.32 -3.96
C PRO A 47 8.36 2.45 -4.55
N TYR A 48 7.42 3.08 -3.84
CA TYR A 48 6.09 3.38 -4.36
C TYR A 48 6.05 4.66 -5.20
N VAL A 49 7.08 5.51 -5.12
CA VAL A 49 7.17 6.75 -5.90
C VAL A 49 7.99 6.50 -7.16
N VAL A 50 7.31 6.37 -8.29
CA VAL A 50 7.90 6.11 -9.61
C VAL A 50 7.32 7.11 -10.59
N SER A 51 8.18 8.02 -11.09
CA SER A 51 7.77 9.04 -12.05
C SER A 51 7.25 8.42 -13.36
N LYS A 52 6.46 9.18 -14.13
CA LYS A 52 5.98 8.75 -15.44
C LYS A 52 7.11 8.39 -16.41
N ALA A 53 8.25 9.07 -16.34
CA ALA A 53 9.42 8.77 -17.16
C ALA A 53 10.01 7.40 -16.78
N GLN A 54 10.28 7.18 -15.49
CA GLN A 54 10.79 5.90 -14.98
C GLN A 54 9.84 4.74 -15.30
N LYS A 55 8.52 4.92 -15.17
CA LYS A 55 7.54 3.90 -15.54
C LYS A 55 7.66 3.47 -17.00
N ARG A 56 7.95 4.39 -17.92
CA ARG A 56 8.09 4.09 -19.35
C ARG A 56 9.37 3.31 -19.65
N GLU A 57 10.42 3.53 -18.87
CA GLU A 57 11.69 2.81 -18.98
C GLU A 57 11.61 1.37 -18.47
N ILE A 58 10.68 1.08 -17.56
CA ILE A 58 10.43 -0.27 -17.08
C ILE A 58 9.80 -1.10 -18.21
N SER A 59 10.50 -2.17 -18.61
CA SER A 59 9.97 -3.16 -19.54
C SER A 59 8.79 -3.91 -18.92
N VAL A 60 7.78 -4.17 -19.73
CA VAL A 60 6.63 -5.02 -19.39
C VAL A 60 6.77 -6.43 -19.97
N GLU A 61 7.89 -6.69 -20.65
CA GLU A 61 8.22 -8.01 -21.16
C GLU A 61 8.77 -8.88 -20.03
N GLY A 62 8.16 -10.03 -19.82
CA GLY A 62 8.57 -10.99 -18.79
C GLY A 62 7.88 -10.83 -17.45
N GLU A 63 8.30 -11.66 -16.50
CA GLU A 63 7.64 -11.80 -15.20
C GLU A 63 7.70 -10.55 -14.34
N VAL A 64 6.62 -10.31 -13.58
CA VAL A 64 6.62 -9.28 -12.54
C VAL A 64 7.55 -9.71 -11.41
N ASP A 65 8.56 -8.87 -11.17
CA ASP A 65 9.53 -9.03 -10.09
C ASP A 65 8.83 -9.31 -8.73
N PRO A 66 9.32 -10.30 -7.94
CA PRO A 66 8.71 -10.64 -6.65
C PRO A 66 8.63 -9.48 -5.65
N ILE A 67 9.59 -8.56 -5.66
CA ILE A 67 9.56 -7.38 -4.77
C ILE A 67 8.41 -6.47 -5.21
N THR A 68 8.20 -6.30 -6.51
CA THR A 68 7.07 -5.54 -7.07
C THR A 68 5.73 -6.18 -6.73
N LYS A 69 5.60 -7.51 -6.83
CA LYS A 69 4.41 -8.24 -6.35
C LYS A 69 4.19 -7.99 -4.85
N GLY A 70 5.25 -8.01 -4.05
CA GLY A 70 5.21 -7.69 -2.62
C GLY A 70 4.72 -6.27 -2.32
N ARG A 71 5.15 -5.27 -3.11
CA ARG A 71 4.66 -3.89 -3.00
C ARG A 71 3.17 -3.78 -3.32
N ILE A 72 2.72 -4.43 -4.39
CA ILE A 72 1.29 -4.47 -4.75
C ILE A 72 0.49 -5.10 -3.61
N LEU A 73 0.94 -6.24 -3.09
CA LEU A 73 0.28 -6.93 -1.99
C LEU A 73 0.22 -6.08 -0.72
N ALA A 74 1.31 -5.41 -0.34
CA ALA A 74 1.35 -4.54 0.83
C ALA A 74 0.44 -3.32 0.68
N PHE A 75 0.34 -2.73 -0.52
CA PHE A 75 -0.59 -1.65 -0.82
C PHE A 75 -2.05 -2.07 -0.60
N TYR A 76 -2.47 -3.19 -1.19
CA TYR A 76 -3.86 -3.66 -1.02
C TYR A 76 -4.16 -4.18 0.38
N ARG A 77 -3.17 -4.74 1.10
CA ARG A 77 -3.31 -5.08 2.53
C ARG A 77 -3.44 -3.86 3.42
N ALA A 78 -2.75 -2.77 3.11
CA ALA A 78 -2.94 -1.51 3.82
C ALA A 78 -4.36 -0.95 3.62
N ILE A 79 -4.91 -1.08 2.40
CA ILE A 79 -6.32 -0.74 2.12
C ILE A 79 -7.26 -1.63 2.95
N ALA A 80 -7.05 -2.95 2.93
CA ALA A 80 -7.85 -3.90 3.71
C ALA A 80 -7.83 -3.57 5.21
N HIS A 81 -6.65 -3.24 5.75
CA HIS A 81 -6.50 -2.85 7.15
C HIS A 81 -7.27 -1.58 7.51
N GLN A 82 -7.31 -0.58 6.62
CA GLN A 82 -8.10 0.63 6.86
C GLN A 82 -9.61 0.38 6.73
N ILE A 83 -10.04 -0.49 5.81
CA ILE A 83 -11.46 -0.88 5.74
C ILE A 83 -11.87 -1.63 7.01
N GLU A 84 -11.02 -2.54 7.50
CA GLU A 84 -11.22 -3.23 8.79
C GLU A 84 -11.37 -2.25 9.95
N SER A 85 -10.48 -1.25 10.04
CA SER A 85 -10.49 -0.28 11.13
C SER A 85 -11.76 0.59 11.14
N GLU A 86 -12.29 0.94 9.96
CA GLU A 86 -13.50 1.77 9.82
C GLU A 86 -14.81 0.98 9.94
N THR A 87 -14.82 -0.30 9.54
CA THR A 87 -16.07 -1.10 9.39
C THR A 87 -16.20 -2.25 10.39
N GLY A 88 -15.09 -2.71 10.98
CA GLY A 88 -15.03 -3.92 11.80
C GLY A 88 -15.15 -5.23 11.02
N LEU A 89 -15.23 -5.19 9.69
CA LEU A 89 -15.29 -6.38 8.84
C LEU A 89 -13.88 -6.90 8.55
N LEU A 90 -13.59 -8.13 8.97
CA LEU A 90 -12.29 -8.77 8.70
C LEU A 90 -12.10 -9.00 7.20
N CYS A 91 -11.06 -8.41 6.64
CA CYS A 91 -10.79 -8.37 5.21
C CYS A 91 -9.64 -9.32 4.84
N GLN A 92 -9.73 -9.88 3.64
CA GLN A 92 -8.66 -10.65 3.01
C GLN A 92 -8.29 -10.04 1.67
N VAL A 93 -7.04 -10.27 1.27
CA VAL A 93 -6.48 -9.74 0.02
C VAL A 93 -5.94 -10.88 -0.82
N VAL A 94 -6.37 -10.91 -2.08
CA VAL A 94 -5.84 -11.82 -3.10
C VAL A 94 -5.30 -10.98 -4.24
N ILE A 95 -4.03 -11.20 -4.57
CA ILE A 95 -3.39 -10.66 -5.77
C ILE A 95 -3.09 -11.85 -6.67
N ASP A 96 -3.78 -11.92 -7.80
CA ASP A 96 -3.52 -12.89 -8.86
C ASP A 96 -2.94 -12.16 -10.06
N LEU A 97 -1.77 -12.56 -10.51
CA LEU A 97 -1.03 -11.92 -11.60
C LEU A 97 -0.44 -12.99 -12.52
N SER A 98 -0.74 -12.87 -13.81
CA SER A 98 -0.09 -13.63 -14.87
C SER A 98 1.39 -13.25 -15.00
N HIS A 99 2.13 -14.07 -15.76
CA HIS A 99 3.52 -13.79 -16.09
C HIS A 99 3.69 -12.45 -16.85
N GLU A 100 2.70 -12.03 -17.63
CA GLU A 100 2.72 -10.76 -18.36
C GLU A 100 2.34 -9.54 -17.48
N GLY A 101 2.03 -9.75 -16.20
CA GLY A 101 1.66 -8.66 -15.29
C GLY A 101 0.21 -8.20 -15.41
N PHE A 102 -0.67 -9.08 -15.90
CA PHE A 102 -2.12 -8.89 -15.96
C PHE A 102 -2.81 -9.71 -14.88
N GLY A 103 -3.86 -9.17 -14.27
CA GLY A 103 -4.67 -9.96 -13.35
C GLY A 103 -5.55 -9.10 -12.46
N TRP A 104 -5.70 -9.50 -11.21
CA TRP A 104 -6.65 -8.90 -10.27
C TRP A 104 -6.04 -8.66 -8.90
N ALA A 105 -6.41 -7.51 -8.33
CA ALA A 105 -6.33 -7.26 -6.91
C ALA A 105 -7.75 -7.25 -6.33
N LEU A 106 -7.98 -8.18 -5.43
CA LEU A 106 -9.27 -8.40 -4.77
C LEU A 106 -9.11 -8.16 -3.27
N VAL A 107 -9.98 -7.33 -2.71
CA VAL A 107 -10.16 -7.17 -1.26
C VAL A 107 -11.59 -7.53 -0.94
N PHE A 108 -11.80 -8.45 -0.01
CA PHE A 108 -13.13 -8.94 0.34
C PHE A 108 -13.25 -9.25 1.83
N SER A 109 -14.49 -9.25 2.32
CA SER A 109 -14.84 -9.73 3.67
C SER A 109 -16.06 -10.64 3.56
N GLY A 110 -16.03 -11.79 4.21
CA GLY A 110 -17.04 -12.83 4.03
C GLY A 110 -17.20 -13.18 2.55
N ARG A 111 -18.36 -12.84 1.97
CA ARG A 111 -18.64 -12.98 0.52
C ARG A 111 -18.77 -11.65 -0.22
N LEU A 112 -18.51 -10.53 0.44
CA LEU A 112 -18.60 -9.19 -0.13
C LEU A 112 -17.26 -8.78 -0.74
N LEU A 113 -17.24 -8.60 -2.06
CA LEU A 113 -16.09 -8.04 -2.77
C LEU A 113 -16.08 -6.52 -2.61
N LEU A 114 -15.15 -6.01 -1.80
CA LEU A 114 -15.04 -4.60 -1.43
C LEU A 114 -14.18 -3.81 -2.42
N VAL A 115 -13.10 -4.42 -2.91
CA VAL A 115 -12.26 -3.88 -3.97
C VAL A 115 -12.08 -4.95 -5.03
N ALA A 116 -12.34 -4.59 -6.28
CA ALA A 116 -12.06 -5.42 -7.45
C ALA A 116 -11.34 -4.56 -8.50
N ARG A 117 -10.03 -4.72 -8.61
CA ARG A 117 -9.21 -3.93 -9.53
C ARG A 117 -8.47 -4.83 -10.49
N THR A 118 -8.66 -4.61 -11.78
CA THR A 118 -7.81 -5.19 -12.82
C THR A 118 -6.44 -4.55 -12.77
N LEU A 119 -5.40 -5.36 -12.74
CA LEU A 119 -4.01 -4.94 -12.86
C LEU A 119 -3.53 -5.21 -14.30
N ARG A 120 -2.85 -4.23 -14.89
CA ARG A 120 -2.16 -4.30 -16.18
C ARG A 120 -0.80 -3.64 -16.00
N ASP A 121 0.21 -4.13 -16.70
CA ASP A 121 1.58 -3.65 -16.63
C ASP A 121 2.08 -3.58 -15.18
N ALA A 122 1.79 -4.62 -14.38
CA ALA A 122 2.10 -4.63 -12.94
C ALA A 122 3.59 -4.42 -12.63
N GLN A 123 4.49 -4.69 -13.57
CA GLN A 123 5.91 -4.35 -13.53
C GLN A 123 6.14 -2.85 -13.25
N ARG A 124 5.23 -2.00 -13.75
CA ARG A 124 5.28 -0.53 -13.65
C ARG A 124 4.54 0.02 -12.42
N PHE A 125 4.15 -0.83 -11.48
CA PHE A 125 3.41 -0.41 -10.29
C PHE A 125 4.17 0.66 -9.48
N GLY A 126 3.52 1.80 -9.28
CA GLY A 126 4.04 2.96 -8.57
C GLY A 126 3.19 4.20 -8.82
N PHE A 127 3.50 5.30 -8.15
CA PHE A 127 2.74 6.56 -8.15
C PHE A 127 3.68 7.73 -8.38
N ASP A 128 3.17 8.83 -8.94
CA ASP A 128 4.02 9.98 -9.27
C ASP A 128 4.55 10.71 -8.02
N SER A 129 3.85 10.59 -6.88
CA SER A 129 4.21 11.14 -5.57
C SER A 129 3.51 10.35 -4.45
N LEU A 130 3.90 10.59 -3.19
CA LEU A 130 3.21 10.04 -2.01
C LEU A 130 1.77 10.54 -1.92
N ASP A 131 1.51 11.81 -2.22
CA ASP A 131 0.15 12.37 -2.24
C ASP A 131 -0.76 11.63 -3.24
N LYS A 132 -0.22 11.23 -4.40
CA LYS A 132 -0.98 10.45 -5.40
C LYS A 132 -1.22 9.01 -4.96
N LEU A 133 -0.24 8.42 -4.28
CA LEU A 133 -0.38 7.11 -3.64
C LEU A 133 -1.51 7.14 -2.60
N GLU A 134 -1.49 8.14 -1.73
CA GLU A 134 -2.49 8.34 -0.68
C GLU A 134 -3.87 8.60 -1.27
N THR A 135 -3.99 9.53 -2.22
CA THR A 135 -5.26 9.87 -2.87
C THR A 135 -5.93 8.63 -3.50
N GLU A 136 -5.17 7.76 -4.17
CA GLU A 136 -5.74 6.53 -4.75
C GLU A 136 -6.10 5.50 -3.67
N GLY A 137 -5.30 5.39 -2.60
CA GLY A 137 -5.62 4.57 -1.43
C GLY A 137 -6.94 4.99 -0.79
N ASP A 138 -7.07 6.26 -0.44
CA ASP A 138 -8.27 6.84 0.18
C ASP A 138 -9.50 6.65 -0.70
N ARG A 139 -9.37 6.87 -2.01
CA ARG A 139 -10.46 6.65 -2.95
C ARG A 139 -10.98 5.21 -2.90
N LEU A 140 -10.07 4.22 -2.85
CA LEU A 140 -10.44 2.81 -2.77
C LEU A 140 -11.05 2.46 -1.41
N ILE A 141 -10.48 2.97 -0.32
CA ILE A 141 -10.97 2.77 1.05
C ILE A 141 -12.40 3.32 1.17
N GLN A 142 -12.62 4.58 0.81
CA GLN A 142 -13.94 5.22 0.95
C GLN A 142 -15.02 4.53 0.11
N THR A 143 -14.66 4.09 -1.10
CA THR A 143 -15.58 3.30 -1.93
C THR A 143 -15.93 1.96 -1.27
N ALA A 144 -14.94 1.26 -0.73
CA ALA A 144 -15.11 -0.02 -0.06
C ALA A 144 -15.91 0.10 1.24
N VAL A 145 -15.64 1.11 2.07
CA VAL A 145 -16.40 1.42 3.29
C VAL A 145 -17.86 1.71 2.95
N GLY A 146 -18.11 2.46 1.88
CA GLY A 146 -19.47 2.68 1.36
C GLY A 146 -20.19 1.38 0.99
N LEU A 147 -19.49 0.43 0.37
CA LEU A 147 -20.04 -0.90 0.04
C LEU A 147 -20.29 -1.75 1.29
N ALA A 148 -19.34 -1.76 2.23
CA ALA A 148 -19.46 -2.49 3.50
C ALA A 148 -20.68 -2.02 4.31
N ASN A 149 -20.89 -0.71 4.38
CA ASN A 149 -22.03 -0.12 5.09
C ASN A 149 -23.37 -0.38 4.38
N ARG A 150 -23.34 -0.52 3.05
CA ARG A 150 -24.54 -0.80 2.25
C ARG A 150 -24.97 -2.27 2.29
N PHE A 151 -24.01 -3.20 2.39
CA PHE A 151 -24.26 -4.65 2.37
C PHE A 151 -23.60 -5.39 3.56
N PRO A 152 -23.85 -4.96 4.81
CA PRO A 152 -23.20 -5.56 5.98
C PRO A 152 -23.54 -7.03 6.16
N GLU A 153 -24.71 -7.48 5.70
CA GLU A 153 -25.16 -8.86 5.75
C GLU A 153 -24.29 -9.79 4.90
N VAL A 154 -23.76 -9.33 3.76
CA VAL A 154 -22.91 -10.12 2.87
C VAL A 154 -21.47 -10.19 3.39
N GLY A 155 -21.00 -9.10 4.01
CA GLY A 155 -19.68 -9.02 4.63
C GLY A 155 -19.50 -9.90 5.87
N LYS A 156 -20.60 -10.24 6.56
CA LYS A 156 -20.60 -11.05 7.78
C LYS A 156 -20.85 -12.55 7.55
N LEU A 157 -20.95 -12.99 6.29
CA LEU A 157 -21.15 -14.40 5.91
C LEU A 157 -19.89 -15.24 6.04
#